data_AF-A0A6I9PGI8-F1
#
_entry.id   AF-A0A6I9PGI8-F1
#
_cell.length_a   1.000
_cell.length_b   1.000
_cell.length_c   1.000
_cell.angle_alpha   90.00
_cell.angle_beta   90.00
_cell.angle_gamma   90.00
#
_symmetry.space_group_name_H-M   'P 1'
#
loop_
_entity.id
_entity.type
_entity.pdbx_description
1 polymer ?
#
loop_
_entity_poly.entity_id
_entity_poly.type
_entity_poly.pdbx_seq_one_letter_code
_entity_poly.pdbx_strand_id
1 'polypeptide(L)'
;MAEIHMVYVSALLLAFFSQFQNAGLLSSPLVSLLIGTWVARNYQQKMKTGPFLSRVMKLFVYFHLVFTTGITFSYLVKKVVQGDESDFFLKFLEVKFGLNTTTDFITNFLLCQESFQVPGQDLFLRLTQASVLPFYLLVLTVCLLSTLQTIYRRLSGLPMKTNLKLEDGRIGEQPEVIYHVFHTLIFGGLALLFDGMKYLWTPYVCMFTAFGVCSPELWMTVFRWLKLKSIHPVVLSLILSTAVPTIIGFSLWREYCPRVLAELSEVQEFYDPDKVELISWIKSQAPAAAVFAGSPQLLGTVKLCSGATVTSLPLYTDIKLLRRTEDVVYDKGEVYSFSKHGRFCQEIKMNYSPYTNYFTRVFWNRSYHVYKVNSVISFQY
;
A
#
# COMPACT_ATOMS: atom_id res chain seq x y z
N MET A 1 -2.80 21.01 -14.93
CA MET A 1 -2.33 21.16 -13.53
C MET A 1 -3.39 21.69 -12.57
N ALA A 2 -4.13 22.75 -12.89
CA ALA A 2 -5.28 23.18 -12.06
C ALA A 2 -6.37 22.09 -12.01
N GLU A 3 -6.68 21.50 -13.16
CA GLU A 3 -7.57 20.33 -13.28
C GLU A 3 -7.11 19.14 -12.43
N ILE A 4 -5.79 18.88 -12.39
CA ILE A 4 -5.23 17.78 -11.58
C ILE A 4 -5.44 18.03 -10.08
N HIS A 5 -5.25 19.27 -9.60
CA HIS A 5 -5.53 19.60 -8.21
C HIS A 5 -7.02 19.43 -7.90
N MET A 6 -7.90 19.87 -8.81
CA MET A 6 -9.35 19.70 -8.66
C MET A 6 -9.74 18.22 -8.58
N VAL A 7 -9.15 17.36 -9.40
CA VAL A 7 -9.40 15.91 -9.38
C VAL A 7 -8.94 15.29 -8.05
N TYR A 8 -7.75 15.64 -7.55
CA TYR A 8 -7.29 15.10 -6.27
C TYR A 8 -8.12 15.62 -5.09
N VAL A 9 -8.50 16.90 -5.10
CA VAL A 9 -9.35 17.49 -4.06
C VAL A 9 -10.75 16.86 -4.08
N SER A 10 -11.35 16.66 -5.26
CA SER A 10 -12.66 16.01 -5.37
C SER A 10 -12.61 14.55 -4.94
N ALA A 11 -11.56 13.81 -5.30
CA ALA A 11 -11.35 12.44 -4.84
C ALA A 11 -11.17 12.37 -3.32
N LEU A 12 -10.43 13.31 -2.73
CA LEU A 12 -10.25 13.42 -1.28
C LEU A 12 -11.56 13.74 -0.55
N LEU A 13 -12.37 14.66 -1.09
CA LEU A 13 -13.69 14.96 -0.54
C LEU A 13 -14.61 13.74 -0.60
N LEU A 14 -14.63 13.04 -1.73
CA LEU A 14 -15.40 11.80 -1.87
C LEU A 14 -14.93 10.75 -0.85
N ALA A 15 -13.62 10.53 -0.75
CA ALA A 15 -13.05 9.59 0.21
C ALA A 15 -13.35 9.98 1.66
N PHE A 16 -13.37 11.27 1.99
CA PHE A 16 -13.72 11.76 3.33
C PHE A 16 -15.16 11.38 3.69
N PHE A 17 -16.12 11.61 2.78
CA PHE A 17 -17.51 11.20 3.01
C PHE A 17 -17.69 9.69 3.02
N SER A 18 -17.03 8.97 2.11
CA SER A 18 -17.08 7.50 2.05
C SER A 18 -16.45 6.83 3.26
N GLN A 19 -15.48 7.46 3.93
CA GLN A 19 -14.89 6.98 5.18
C GLN A 19 -15.55 7.58 6.42
N PHE A 20 -16.84 7.90 6.36
CA PHE A 20 -17.64 8.38 7.50
C PHE A 20 -17.01 9.60 8.20
N GLN A 21 -16.51 10.55 7.41
CA GLN A 21 -15.91 11.80 7.90
C GLN A 21 -14.66 11.57 8.78
N ASN A 22 -13.86 10.55 8.44
CA ASN A 22 -12.60 10.28 9.13
C ASN A 22 -11.67 11.50 9.10
N ALA A 23 -11.50 12.12 10.27
CA ALA A 23 -10.73 13.34 10.46
C ALA A 23 -9.23 13.15 10.14
N GLY A 24 -8.73 11.91 10.17
CA GLY A 24 -7.37 11.56 9.75
C GLY A 24 -7.07 11.93 8.29
N LEU A 25 -8.09 11.91 7.42
CA LEU A 25 -7.92 12.23 6.00
C LEU A 25 -7.57 13.71 5.79
N LEU A 26 -8.06 14.61 6.65
CA LEU A 26 -7.77 16.05 6.60
C LEU A 26 -6.31 16.35 6.90
N SER A 27 -5.69 15.56 7.79
CA SER A 27 -4.27 15.66 8.13
C SER A 27 -3.35 14.85 7.21
N SER A 28 -3.90 14.22 6.16
CA SER A 28 -3.15 13.29 5.33
C SER A 28 -1.98 13.97 4.59
N PRO A 29 -0.89 13.23 4.29
CA PRO A 29 0.21 13.75 3.50
C PRO A 29 -0.23 14.27 2.13
N LEU A 30 -1.25 13.66 1.51
CA LEU A 30 -1.74 14.07 0.19
C LEU A 30 -2.36 15.47 0.23
N VAL A 31 -3.28 15.74 1.17
CA VAL A 31 -3.87 17.09 1.35
C VAL A 31 -2.76 18.11 1.63
N SER A 32 -1.83 17.75 2.51
CA SER A 32 -0.71 18.60 2.92
C SER A 32 0.19 18.98 1.72
N LEU A 33 0.51 18.00 0.87
CA LEU A 33 1.30 18.24 -0.35
C LEU A 33 0.53 19.06 -1.38
N LEU A 34 -0.77 18.86 -1.56
CA LEU A 34 -1.59 19.65 -2.50
C LEU A 34 -1.63 21.13 -2.13
N ILE A 35 -1.77 21.43 -0.83
CA ILE A 35 -1.73 22.80 -0.32
C ILE A 35 -0.32 23.38 -0.53
N GLY A 36 0.71 22.60 -0.19
CA GLY A 36 2.09 23.05 -0.37
C GLY A 36 2.43 23.33 -1.83
N THR A 37 1.99 22.49 -2.77
CA THR A 37 2.19 22.73 -4.21
C THR A 37 1.41 23.93 -4.72
N TRP A 38 0.20 24.18 -4.18
CA TRP A 38 -0.59 25.36 -4.52
C TRP A 38 0.11 26.65 -4.07
N VAL A 39 0.59 26.71 -2.83
CA VAL A 39 1.33 27.86 -2.30
C VAL A 39 2.65 28.07 -3.05
N ALA A 40 3.42 27.00 -3.27
CA ALA A 40 4.70 27.07 -3.98
C ALA A 40 4.58 27.61 -5.39
N ARG A 41 3.51 27.22 -6.09
CA ARG A 41 3.25 27.71 -7.44
C ARG A 41 2.87 29.18 -7.48
N ASN A 42 2.14 29.68 -6.48
CA ASN A 42 1.79 31.09 -6.40
C ASN A 42 3.03 31.96 -6.17
N TYR A 43 3.99 31.46 -5.37
CA TYR A 43 5.22 32.19 -5.05
C TYR A 43 6.31 32.07 -6.12
N GLN A 44 6.56 30.87 -6.66
CA GLN A 44 7.61 30.62 -7.65
C GLN A 44 7.06 30.52 -9.07
N GLN A 45 7.12 31.64 -9.79
CA GLN A 45 6.83 31.69 -11.22
C GLN A 45 8.11 31.58 -12.07
N LYS A 46 7.97 31.20 -13.35
CA LYS A 46 9.08 31.16 -14.34
C LYS A 46 10.26 30.27 -13.91
N MET A 47 9.96 29.08 -13.42
CA MET A 47 10.93 28.06 -12.97
C MET A 47 11.94 27.63 -14.04
N LYS A 48 11.60 27.78 -15.33
CA LYS A 48 12.44 27.34 -16.45
C LYS A 48 13.46 28.38 -16.92
N THR A 49 13.51 29.56 -16.31
CA THR A 49 14.37 30.67 -16.75
C THR A 49 15.68 30.72 -15.95
N GLY A 50 16.80 30.96 -16.63
CA GLY A 50 18.13 31.15 -16.01
C GLY A 50 19.13 30.02 -16.31
N PRO A 51 20.38 30.16 -15.85
CA PRO A 51 21.44 29.15 -15.98
C PRO A 51 21.16 27.91 -15.13
N PHE A 52 21.88 26.82 -15.38
CA PHE A 52 21.73 25.51 -14.70
C PHE A 52 21.62 25.66 -13.18
N LEU A 53 22.59 26.33 -12.54
CA LEU A 53 22.61 26.49 -11.08
C LEU A 53 21.38 27.24 -10.56
N SER A 54 20.93 28.27 -11.26
CA SER A 54 19.71 29.01 -10.88
C SER A 54 18.47 28.11 -10.94
N ARG A 55 18.36 27.22 -11.93
CA ARG A 55 17.23 26.28 -12.03
C ARG A 55 17.25 25.24 -10.93
N VAL A 56 18.43 24.70 -10.60
CA VAL A 56 18.60 23.77 -9.47
C VAL A 56 18.22 24.44 -8.16
N MET A 57 18.71 25.67 -7.90
CA MET A 57 18.37 26.42 -6.69
C MET A 57 16.88 26.73 -6.62
N LYS A 58 16.24 27.14 -7.72
CA LYS A 58 14.79 27.35 -7.78
C LYS A 58 14.03 26.07 -7.44
N LEU A 59 14.45 24.92 -7.97
CA LEU A 59 13.85 23.61 -7.67
C LEU A 59 14.00 23.24 -6.19
N PHE A 60 15.17 23.48 -5.60
CA PHE A 60 15.39 23.23 -4.17
C PHE A 60 14.47 24.10 -3.31
N VAL A 61 14.36 25.39 -3.62
CA VAL A 61 13.43 26.31 -2.95
C VAL A 61 11.98 25.84 -3.12
N TYR A 62 11.61 25.31 -4.29
CA TYR A 62 10.27 24.76 -4.53
C TYR A 62 9.97 23.60 -3.60
N PHE A 63 10.85 22.60 -3.55
CA PHE A 63 10.68 21.46 -2.65
C PHE A 63 10.66 21.89 -1.20
N HIS A 64 11.60 22.74 -0.78
CA HIS A 64 11.63 23.26 0.58
C HIS A 64 10.32 23.93 0.96
N LEU A 65 9.78 24.79 0.09
CA LEU A 65 8.54 25.49 0.36
C LEU A 65 7.32 24.54 0.35
N VAL A 66 7.24 23.58 -0.58
CA VAL A 66 6.18 22.55 -0.59
C VAL A 66 6.19 21.72 0.70
N PHE A 67 7.35 21.22 1.13
CA PHE A 67 7.43 20.38 2.31
C PHE A 67 7.21 21.16 3.60
N THR A 68 7.80 22.35 3.76
CA THR A 68 7.59 23.18 4.96
C THR A 68 6.14 23.62 5.12
N THR A 69 5.49 24.07 4.04
CA THR A 69 4.07 24.43 4.06
C THR A 69 3.17 23.22 4.29
N GLY A 70 3.48 22.06 3.70
CA GLY A 70 2.74 20.82 3.94
C GLY A 70 2.85 20.32 5.37
N ILE A 71 4.07 20.29 5.95
CA ILE A 71 4.29 19.85 7.34
C ILE A 71 3.60 20.80 8.32
N THR A 72 3.76 22.11 8.13
CA THR A 72 3.09 23.11 9.00
C THR A 72 1.58 23.00 8.92
N PHE A 73 1.01 22.80 7.73
CA PHE A 73 -0.42 22.53 7.57
C PHE A 73 -0.86 21.26 8.33
N SER A 74 -0.17 20.14 8.12
CA SER A 74 -0.50 18.87 8.79
C SER A 74 -0.46 19.01 10.32
N TYR A 75 0.57 19.69 10.84
CA TYR A 75 0.71 19.98 12.27
C TYR A 75 -0.45 20.83 12.81
N LEU A 76 -0.84 21.89 12.11
CA LEU A 76 -1.95 22.75 12.51
C LEU A 76 -3.28 21.98 12.52
N VAL A 77 -3.56 21.19 11.49
CA VAL A 77 -4.80 20.38 11.41
C VAL A 77 -4.83 19.35 12.54
N LYS A 78 -3.72 18.64 12.78
CA LYS A 78 -3.62 17.68 13.89
C LYS A 78 -3.88 18.33 15.24
N LYS A 79 -3.34 19.53 15.49
CA LYS A 79 -3.56 20.28 16.73
C LYS A 79 -5.03 20.70 16.93
N VAL A 80 -5.71 21.11 15.85
CA VAL A 80 -7.12 21.54 15.91
C VAL A 80 -8.08 20.36 16.01
N VAL A 81 -7.79 19.26 15.31
CA VAL A 81 -8.76 18.18 15.07
C VAL A 81 -8.55 16.97 16.01
N GLN A 82 -7.31 16.65 16.39
CA GLN A 82 -6.99 15.32 16.92
C GLN A 82 -6.51 15.26 18.37
N GLY A 83 -6.28 16.38 19.07
CA GLY A 83 -5.90 16.37 20.49
C GLY A 83 -4.83 15.32 20.85
N ASP A 84 -3.55 15.67 20.66
CA ASP A 84 -2.38 14.98 21.23
C ASP A 84 -1.99 13.56 20.73
N GLU A 85 -2.67 12.96 19.75
CA GLU A 85 -2.40 11.55 19.35
C GLU A 85 -1.56 11.34 18.06
N SER A 86 -0.88 12.36 17.54
CA SER A 86 -0.51 12.39 16.11
C SER A 86 0.93 12.02 15.70
N ASP A 87 1.75 11.45 16.60
CA ASP A 87 3.19 11.19 16.32
C ASP A 87 3.65 9.73 16.42
N PHE A 88 2.70 8.80 16.55
CA PHE A 88 3.00 7.38 16.68
C PHE A 88 3.77 6.80 15.49
N PHE A 89 3.41 7.17 14.25
CA PHE A 89 4.07 6.65 13.05
C PHE A 89 5.54 7.10 12.95
N LEU A 90 5.84 8.35 13.30
CA LEU A 90 7.22 8.85 13.30
C LEU A 90 8.03 8.18 14.41
N LYS A 91 7.48 8.06 15.62
CA LYS A 91 8.09 7.28 16.72
C LYS A 91 8.37 5.83 16.31
N PHE A 92 7.43 5.19 15.62
CA PHE A 92 7.61 3.84 15.09
C PHE A 92 8.76 3.76 14.07
N LEU A 93 8.85 4.72 13.14
CA LEU A 93 9.95 4.76 12.17
C LEU A 93 11.31 5.01 12.84
N GLU A 94 11.39 5.95 13.79
CA GLU A 94 12.62 6.23 14.54
C GLU A 94 13.16 4.98 15.23
N VAL A 95 12.29 4.23 15.90
CA VAL A 95 12.67 3.00 16.59
C VAL A 95 13.04 1.91 15.58
N LYS A 96 12.27 1.77 14.50
CA LYS A 96 12.56 0.79 13.44
C LYS A 96 13.95 1.01 12.82
N PHE A 97 14.36 2.26 12.62
CA PHE A 97 15.66 2.61 12.05
C PHE A 97 16.78 2.70 13.09
N GLY A 98 16.50 2.40 14.37
CA GLY A 98 17.48 2.48 15.46
C GLY A 98 17.93 3.91 15.79
N LEU A 99 17.15 4.92 15.38
CA LEU A 99 17.40 6.33 15.71
C LEU A 99 16.97 6.68 17.14
N ASN A 100 16.07 5.88 17.71
CA ASN A 100 15.54 6.05 19.05
C ASN A 100 15.28 4.68 19.69
N THR A 101 15.29 4.60 21.02
CA THR A 101 14.89 3.39 21.76
C THR A 101 13.58 3.66 22.49
N THR A 102 12.73 2.64 22.58
CA THR A 102 11.41 2.80 23.21
C THR A 102 11.05 1.60 24.06
N THR A 103 10.41 1.88 25.19
CA THR A 103 9.71 0.87 26.02
C THR A 103 8.21 0.83 25.72
N ASP A 104 7.76 1.64 24.76
CA ASP A 104 6.36 1.74 24.33
C ASP A 104 5.84 0.40 23.80
N PHE A 105 4.86 -0.17 24.50
CA PHE A 105 4.30 -1.47 24.15
C PHE A 105 3.78 -1.50 22.71
N ILE A 106 3.05 -0.47 22.28
CA ILE A 106 2.41 -0.42 20.95
C ILE A 106 3.46 -0.42 19.83
N THR A 107 4.50 0.39 19.99
CA THR A 107 5.60 0.45 19.03
C THR A 107 6.32 -0.90 18.93
N ASN A 108 6.65 -1.50 20.08
CA ASN A 108 7.31 -2.81 20.13
C ASN A 108 6.41 -3.93 19.58
N PHE A 109 5.11 -3.88 19.86
CA PHE A 109 4.11 -4.81 19.32
C PHE A 109 4.05 -4.76 17.79
N LEU A 110 4.01 -3.56 17.20
CA LEU A 110 4.03 -3.42 15.74
C LEU A 110 5.36 -3.87 15.14
N LEU A 111 6.48 -3.61 15.81
CA LEU A 111 7.78 -4.09 15.35
C LEU A 111 7.81 -5.62 15.32
N CYS A 112 7.24 -6.32 16.30
CA CYS A 112 7.18 -7.78 16.29
C CYS A 112 6.36 -8.39 15.14
N GLN A 113 5.51 -7.62 14.48
CA GLN A 113 4.65 -8.14 13.43
C GLN A 113 5.43 -8.41 12.13
N GLU A 114 5.24 -9.59 11.55
CA GLU A 114 5.93 -10.04 10.33
C GLU A 114 5.81 -9.04 9.17
N SER A 115 4.64 -8.44 8.97
CA SER A 115 4.41 -7.47 7.88
C SER A 115 5.29 -6.21 8.00
N PHE A 116 5.74 -5.86 9.20
CA PHE A 116 6.62 -4.73 9.45
C PHE A 116 8.09 -5.11 9.56
N GLN A 117 8.43 -6.39 9.41
CA GLN A 117 9.82 -6.85 9.37
C GLN A 117 10.47 -6.61 8.00
N VAL A 118 11.78 -6.82 7.90
CA VAL A 118 12.49 -6.81 6.61
C VAL A 118 12.05 -8.04 5.81
N PRO A 119 11.82 -7.93 4.48
CA PRO A 119 11.46 -9.08 3.65
C PRO A 119 12.50 -10.21 3.72
N GLY A 120 12.02 -11.45 3.69
CA GLY A 120 12.86 -12.65 3.61
C GLY A 120 13.63 -12.75 2.28
N GLN A 121 14.77 -13.43 2.32
CA GLN A 121 15.58 -13.69 1.11
C GLN A 121 14.88 -14.61 0.11
N ASP A 122 13.94 -15.43 0.57
CA ASP A 122 13.13 -16.33 -0.24
C ASP A 122 12.31 -15.58 -1.30
N LEU A 123 11.82 -14.38 -0.98
CA LEU A 123 11.09 -13.52 -1.92
C LEU A 123 11.96 -13.19 -3.13
N PHE A 124 13.17 -12.70 -2.90
CA PHE A 124 14.10 -12.31 -3.96
C PHE A 124 14.60 -13.53 -4.75
N LEU A 125 14.83 -14.66 -4.07
CA LEU A 125 15.26 -15.90 -4.70
C LEU A 125 14.18 -16.43 -5.66
N ARG A 126 12.91 -16.46 -5.23
CA ARG A 126 11.78 -16.86 -6.08
C ARG A 126 11.61 -15.93 -7.28
N LEU A 127 11.68 -14.61 -7.08
CA LEU A 127 11.59 -13.63 -8.17
C LEU A 127 12.76 -13.75 -9.17
N THR A 128 13.94 -14.14 -8.69
CA THR A 128 15.11 -14.37 -9.55
C THR A 128 14.98 -15.68 -10.32
N GLN A 129 14.52 -16.75 -9.67
CA GLN A 129 14.25 -18.04 -10.32
C GLN A 129 13.20 -17.93 -11.42
N ALA A 130 12.15 -17.12 -11.20
CA ALA A 130 11.15 -16.80 -12.21
C ALA A 130 11.66 -15.84 -13.30
N SER A 131 12.94 -15.43 -13.27
CA SER A 131 13.58 -14.43 -14.14
C SER A 131 13.01 -13.01 -14.08
N VAL A 132 11.95 -12.76 -13.30
CA VAL A 132 11.31 -11.45 -13.22
C VAL A 132 12.24 -10.40 -12.61
N LEU A 133 12.93 -10.72 -11.51
CA LEU A 133 13.82 -9.76 -10.84
C LEU A 133 14.97 -9.25 -11.73
N PRO A 134 15.73 -10.10 -12.46
CA PRO A 134 16.81 -9.60 -13.31
C PRO A 134 16.28 -8.73 -14.46
N PHE A 135 15.17 -9.10 -15.11
CA PHE A 135 14.57 -8.25 -16.14
C PHE A 135 14.02 -6.94 -15.57
N TYR A 136 13.40 -6.97 -14.39
CA TYR A 136 12.96 -5.77 -13.68
C TYR A 136 14.12 -4.81 -13.43
N LEU A 137 15.24 -5.30 -12.88
CA LEU A 137 16.41 -4.48 -12.59
C LEU A 137 17.04 -3.92 -13.88
N LEU A 138 17.06 -4.69 -14.96
CA LEU A 138 17.51 -4.21 -16.27
C LEU A 138 16.64 -3.07 -16.80
N VAL A 139 15.31 -3.28 -16.83
CA VAL A 139 14.34 -2.27 -17.27
C VAL A 139 14.43 -1.02 -16.41
N LEU A 140 14.48 -1.19 -15.08
CA LEU A 140 14.65 -0.09 -14.13
C LEU A 140 15.94 0.69 -14.39
N THR A 141 17.05 0.01 -14.60
CA THR A 141 18.33 0.67 -14.86
C THR A 141 18.28 1.49 -16.14
N VAL A 142 17.74 0.93 -17.23
CA VAL A 142 17.58 1.65 -18.50
C VAL A 142 16.67 2.87 -18.35
N CYS A 143 15.50 2.70 -17.74
CA CYS A 143 14.56 3.80 -17.53
C CYS A 143 15.14 4.88 -16.59
N LEU A 144 15.82 4.48 -15.52
CA LEU A 144 16.47 5.39 -14.57
C LEU A 144 17.56 6.21 -15.24
N LEU A 145 18.48 5.58 -15.98
CA LEU A 145 19.54 6.29 -16.69
C LEU A 145 18.97 7.24 -17.77
N SER A 146 17.92 6.82 -18.48
CA SER A 146 17.27 7.63 -19.51
C SER A 146 16.55 8.85 -18.92
N THR A 147 15.87 8.67 -17.79
CA THR A 147 15.20 9.77 -17.06
C THR A 147 16.21 10.72 -16.43
N LEU A 148 17.29 10.22 -15.83
CA LEU A 148 18.40 11.06 -15.33
C LEU A 148 19.05 11.90 -16.44
N GLN A 149 19.30 11.29 -17.62
CA GLN A 149 19.81 12.02 -18.78
C GLN A 149 18.85 13.14 -19.21
N THR A 150 17.55 12.88 -19.16
CA THR A 150 16.50 13.85 -19.50
C THR A 150 16.45 14.99 -18.50
N ILE A 151 16.46 14.69 -17.20
CA ILE A 151 16.49 15.68 -16.12
C ILE A 151 17.70 16.59 -16.27
N TYR A 152 18.88 16.00 -16.50
CA TYR A 152 20.10 16.76 -16.74
C TYR A 152 19.97 17.70 -17.95
N ARG A 153 19.48 17.21 -19.10
CA ARG A 153 19.24 18.07 -20.29
C ARG A 153 18.28 19.23 -20.00
N ARG A 154 17.17 18.96 -19.28
CA ARG A 154 16.17 19.98 -18.91
C ARG A 154 16.78 21.05 -17.99
N LEU A 155 17.59 20.64 -17.03
CA LEU A 155 18.29 21.56 -16.13
C LEU A 155 19.35 22.37 -16.88
N SER A 156 20.06 21.77 -17.84
CA SER A 156 21.06 22.44 -18.68
C SER A 156 20.46 23.39 -19.72
N GLY A 157 19.13 23.40 -19.89
CA GLY A 157 18.44 24.32 -20.79
C GLY A 157 18.45 23.95 -22.26
N LEU A 158 18.76 22.69 -22.56
CA LEU A 158 18.68 22.18 -23.92
C LEU A 158 17.20 22.07 -24.34
N PRO A 159 16.83 22.54 -25.55
CA PRO A 159 15.46 22.44 -26.03
C PRO A 159 15.01 20.98 -26.13
N MET A 160 13.79 20.70 -25.67
CA MET A 160 13.17 19.39 -25.83
C MET A 160 12.43 19.30 -27.14
N LYS A 161 12.50 18.12 -27.78
CA LYS A 161 11.73 17.83 -28.97
C LYS A 161 10.27 17.63 -28.56
N THR A 162 9.35 18.33 -29.21
CA THR A 162 7.90 18.25 -28.92
C THR A 162 7.25 16.99 -29.49
N ASN A 163 7.83 16.41 -30.55
CA ASN A 163 7.38 15.17 -31.17
C ASN A 163 8.51 14.13 -31.13
N LEU A 164 8.44 13.23 -30.15
CA LEU A 164 9.33 12.08 -30.05
C LEU A 164 8.90 11.04 -31.09
N LYS A 165 9.78 10.72 -32.03
CA LYS A 165 9.61 9.55 -32.90
C LYS A 165 10.19 8.33 -32.22
N LEU A 166 9.70 7.14 -32.54
CA LEU A 166 10.23 5.86 -32.02
C LEU A 166 11.75 5.73 -32.28
N GLU A 167 12.21 6.20 -33.44
CA GLU A 167 13.62 6.25 -33.82
C GLU A 167 14.47 7.16 -32.93
N ASP A 168 13.84 8.11 -32.24
CA ASP A 168 14.50 9.02 -31.32
C ASP A 168 14.94 8.34 -30.03
N GLY A 169 14.62 7.06 -29.75
CA GLY A 169 15.25 6.24 -28.70
C GLY A 169 15.53 6.98 -27.39
N ARG A 170 14.50 7.64 -26.85
CA ARG A 170 14.56 8.60 -25.73
C ARG A 170 13.38 8.37 -24.78
N ILE A 171 13.26 7.14 -24.31
CA ILE A 171 12.14 6.72 -23.45
C ILE A 171 11.99 7.59 -22.18
N GLY A 172 13.10 8.05 -21.59
CA GLY A 172 13.09 8.90 -20.40
C GLY A 172 12.58 10.33 -20.64
N GLU A 173 12.27 10.74 -21.87
CA GLU A 173 11.62 12.01 -22.18
C GLU A 173 10.09 11.96 -22.01
N GLN A 174 9.51 10.75 -21.96
CA GLN A 174 8.08 10.50 -21.73
C GLN A 174 7.69 10.70 -20.25
N PRO A 175 6.65 11.51 -19.95
CA PRO A 175 6.22 11.77 -18.57
C PRO A 175 5.68 10.51 -17.86
N GLU A 176 5.08 9.58 -18.59
CA GLU A 176 4.54 8.32 -18.05
C GLU A 176 5.67 7.45 -17.49
N VAL A 177 6.78 7.35 -18.22
CA VAL A 177 7.97 6.58 -17.79
C VAL A 177 8.59 7.22 -16.56
N ILE A 178 8.72 8.55 -16.54
CA ILE A 178 9.24 9.28 -15.37
C ILE A 178 8.38 8.97 -14.13
N TYR A 179 7.05 9.04 -14.27
CA TYR A 179 6.11 8.72 -13.19
C TYR A 179 6.33 7.31 -12.65
N HIS A 180 6.41 6.31 -13.54
CA HIS A 180 6.60 4.92 -13.13
C HIS A 180 7.97 4.63 -12.53
N VAL A 181 9.04 5.32 -12.98
CA VAL A 181 10.38 5.24 -12.36
C VAL A 181 10.34 5.74 -10.92
N PHE A 182 9.71 6.89 -10.64
CA PHE A 182 9.59 7.37 -9.27
C PHE A 182 8.78 6.41 -8.40
N HIS A 183 7.63 5.93 -8.90
CA HIS A 183 6.80 4.98 -8.16
C HIS A 183 7.54 3.68 -7.84
N THR A 184 8.28 3.12 -8.81
CA THR A 184 8.98 1.86 -8.60
C THR A 184 10.15 1.98 -7.63
N LEU A 185 10.82 3.14 -7.61
CA LEU A 185 11.85 3.43 -6.61
C LEU A 185 11.25 3.56 -5.20
N ILE A 186 10.10 4.23 -5.07
CA ILE A 186 9.41 4.40 -3.78
C ILE A 186 8.88 3.05 -3.28
N PHE A 187 8.12 2.33 -4.11
CA PHE A 187 7.57 1.02 -3.73
C PHE A 187 8.66 -0.02 -3.51
N GLY A 188 9.72 -0.02 -4.33
CA GLY A 188 10.88 -0.87 -4.12
C GLY A 188 11.59 -0.54 -2.80
N GLY A 189 11.86 0.74 -2.52
CA GLY A 189 12.45 1.17 -1.26
C GLY A 189 11.59 0.75 -0.05
N LEU A 190 10.27 0.95 -0.11
CA LEU A 190 9.36 0.49 0.94
C LEU A 190 9.33 -1.04 1.07
N ALA A 191 9.38 -1.78 -0.03
CA ALA A 191 9.43 -3.25 -0.01
C ALA A 191 10.72 -3.79 0.60
N LEU A 192 11.86 -3.12 0.41
CA LEU A 192 13.11 -3.47 1.08
C LEU A 192 13.06 -3.21 2.59
N LEU A 193 12.19 -2.30 3.04
CA LEU A 193 12.05 -1.94 4.45
C LEU A 193 10.98 -2.79 5.16
N PHE A 194 9.89 -3.14 4.48
CA PHE A 194 8.70 -3.76 5.07
C PHE A 194 8.24 -4.97 4.24
N ASP A 195 8.22 -6.16 4.83
CA ASP A 195 7.81 -7.41 4.19
C ASP A 195 6.38 -7.33 3.66
N GLY A 196 5.46 -6.71 4.40
CA GLY A 196 4.07 -6.54 3.98
C GLY A 196 3.91 -5.73 2.67
N MET A 197 4.91 -4.92 2.30
CA MET A 197 4.87 -4.14 1.06
C MET A 197 5.13 -5.02 -0.18
N LYS A 198 5.52 -6.29 -0.02
CA LYS A 198 5.65 -7.26 -1.13
C LYS A 198 4.35 -7.47 -1.90
N TYR A 199 3.20 -7.38 -1.24
CA TYR A 199 1.89 -7.53 -1.88
C TYR A 199 1.56 -6.35 -2.81
N LEU A 200 2.09 -5.16 -2.54
CA LEU A 200 1.96 -4.00 -3.41
C LEU A 200 3.06 -3.97 -4.48
N TRP A 201 4.28 -4.34 -4.10
CA TRP A 201 5.46 -4.22 -4.96
C TRP A 201 5.52 -5.31 -6.04
N THR A 202 5.22 -6.58 -5.72
CA THR A 202 5.33 -7.70 -6.67
C THR A 202 4.46 -7.52 -7.94
N PRO A 203 3.16 -7.17 -7.84
CA PRO A 203 2.35 -6.88 -9.04
C PRO A 203 2.92 -5.73 -9.87
N TYR A 204 3.46 -4.71 -9.20
CA TYR A 204 4.07 -3.56 -9.86
C TYR A 204 5.36 -3.93 -10.58
N VAL A 205 6.21 -4.76 -9.98
CA VAL A 205 7.41 -5.34 -10.59
C VAL A 205 7.05 -6.10 -11.87
N CYS A 206 6.03 -6.96 -11.83
CA CYS A 206 5.57 -7.70 -13.01
C CYS A 206 5.09 -6.75 -14.13
N MET A 207 4.25 -5.77 -13.80
CA MET A 207 3.74 -4.79 -14.77
C MET A 207 4.88 -3.98 -15.40
N PHE A 208 5.78 -3.44 -14.57
CA PHE A 208 6.88 -2.60 -15.04
C PHE A 208 7.88 -3.38 -15.89
N THR A 209 8.14 -4.65 -15.52
CA THR A 209 8.98 -5.56 -16.29
C THR A 209 8.36 -5.88 -17.64
N ALA A 210 7.06 -6.21 -17.68
CA ALA A 210 6.34 -6.49 -18.91
C ALA A 210 6.35 -5.29 -19.86
N PHE A 211 6.12 -4.08 -19.33
CA PHE A 211 6.25 -2.83 -20.08
C PHE A 211 7.63 -2.71 -20.73
N GLY A 212 8.70 -2.86 -19.95
CA GLY A 212 10.04 -2.64 -20.47
C GLY A 212 10.51 -3.70 -21.48
N VAL A 213 10.17 -4.97 -21.23
CA VAL A 213 10.51 -6.08 -22.13
C VAL A 213 9.76 -5.96 -23.46
N CYS A 214 8.50 -5.51 -23.45
CA CYS A 214 7.67 -5.43 -24.65
C CYS A 214 7.68 -4.04 -25.33
N SER A 215 8.34 -3.03 -24.76
CA SER A 215 8.35 -1.67 -25.31
C SER A 215 9.45 -1.47 -26.37
N PRO A 216 9.10 -1.21 -27.65
CA PRO A 216 10.10 -0.95 -28.68
C PRO A 216 10.91 0.32 -28.42
N GLU A 217 10.35 1.28 -27.68
CA GLU A 217 11.00 2.55 -27.34
C GLU A 217 12.17 2.34 -26.37
N LEU A 218 12.02 1.38 -25.44
CA LEU A 218 13.08 1.01 -24.50
C LEU A 218 14.24 0.38 -25.26
N TRP A 219 13.95 -0.61 -26.11
CA TRP A 219 14.98 -1.30 -26.89
C TRP A 219 15.69 -0.37 -27.88
N MET A 220 14.98 0.55 -28.53
CA MET A 220 15.60 1.58 -29.37
C MET A 220 16.54 2.49 -28.58
N THR A 221 16.19 2.81 -27.33
CA THR A 221 17.08 3.55 -26.41
C THR A 221 18.35 2.75 -26.11
N VAL A 222 18.21 1.45 -25.82
CA VAL A 222 19.34 0.53 -25.54
C VAL A 222 20.25 0.37 -26.77
N PHE A 223 19.68 0.07 -27.94
CA PHE A 223 20.46 -0.11 -29.17
C PHE A 223 21.29 1.12 -29.52
N ARG A 224 20.73 2.31 -29.28
CA ARG A 224 21.47 3.56 -29.46
C ARG A 224 22.63 3.69 -28.48
N TRP A 225 22.42 3.41 -27.19
CA TRP A 225 23.49 3.47 -26.19
C TRP A 225 24.62 2.50 -26.51
N LEU A 226 24.28 1.30 -27.01
CA LEU A 226 25.23 0.28 -27.44
C LEU A 226 25.80 0.50 -28.85
N LYS A 227 25.38 1.56 -29.56
CA LYS A 227 25.74 1.85 -30.96
C LYS A 227 25.51 0.68 -31.93
N LEU A 228 24.49 -0.14 -31.66
CA LEU A 228 24.10 -1.26 -32.52
C LEU A 228 23.31 -0.75 -33.73
N LYS A 229 23.40 -1.46 -34.87
CA LYS A 229 22.53 -1.17 -36.02
C LYS A 229 21.08 -1.36 -35.59
N SER A 230 20.30 -0.28 -35.65
CA SER A 230 18.87 -0.33 -35.32
C SER A 230 18.13 -1.19 -36.34
N ILE A 231 17.38 -2.17 -35.85
CA ILE A 231 16.40 -2.91 -36.63
C ILE A 231 15.29 -1.92 -37.07
N HIS A 232 14.66 -2.17 -38.22
CA HIS A 232 13.54 -1.37 -38.67
C HIS A 232 12.44 -1.31 -37.58
N PRO A 233 11.96 -0.12 -37.16
CA PRO A 233 11.13 0.06 -35.97
C PRO A 233 9.84 -0.77 -35.99
N VAL A 234 9.26 -0.98 -37.18
CA VAL A 234 8.05 -1.80 -37.36
C VAL A 234 8.30 -3.28 -37.05
N VAL A 235 9.44 -3.83 -37.49
CA VAL A 235 9.79 -5.23 -37.25
C VAL A 235 10.09 -5.46 -35.77
N LEU A 236 10.82 -4.54 -35.16
CA LEU A 236 11.10 -4.56 -33.72
C LEU A 236 9.81 -4.50 -32.90
N SER A 237 8.91 -3.56 -33.24
CA SER A 237 7.60 -3.44 -32.59
C SER A 237 6.77 -4.70 -32.75
N LEU A 238 6.78 -5.33 -33.92
CA LEU A 238 6.04 -6.57 -34.16
C LEU A 238 6.59 -7.72 -33.30
N ILE A 239 7.91 -7.90 -33.27
CA ILE A 239 8.55 -8.97 -32.47
C ILE A 239 8.26 -8.77 -30.98
N LEU A 240 8.44 -7.55 -30.47
CA LEU A 240 8.26 -7.24 -29.05
C LEU A 240 6.79 -7.24 -28.62
N SER A 241 5.86 -6.93 -29.52
CA SER A 241 4.42 -6.93 -29.21
C SER A 241 3.75 -8.28 -29.41
N THR A 242 4.34 -9.22 -30.17
CA THR A 242 3.71 -10.50 -30.51
C THR A 242 4.55 -11.71 -30.10
N ALA A 243 5.78 -11.84 -30.59
CA ALA A 243 6.63 -12.99 -30.33
C ALA A 243 7.08 -13.06 -28.86
N VAL A 244 7.49 -11.94 -28.27
CA VAL A 244 8.00 -11.94 -26.88
C VAL A 244 6.89 -12.28 -25.86
N PRO A 245 5.70 -11.64 -25.88
CA PRO A 245 4.61 -12.01 -24.99
C PRO A 245 4.10 -13.44 -25.19
N THR A 246 4.05 -13.93 -26.44
CA THR A 246 3.60 -15.30 -26.72
C THR A 246 4.60 -16.34 -26.21
N ILE A 247 5.90 -16.12 -26.37
CA ILE A 247 6.94 -17.00 -25.81
C ILE A 247 6.89 -16.98 -24.29
N ILE A 248 6.79 -15.81 -23.66
CA ILE A 248 6.69 -15.70 -22.20
C ILE A 248 5.42 -16.41 -21.70
N GLY A 249 4.27 -16.14 -22.34
CA GLY A 249 2.99 -16.77 -22.00
C GLY A 249 3.02 -18.29 -22.14
N PHE A 250 3.61 -18.81 -23.23
CA PHE A 250 3.75 -20.25 -23.45
C PHE A 250 4.72 -20.90 -22.45
N SER A 251 5.84 -20.25 -22.14
CA SER A 251 6.80 -20.74 -21.13
C SER A 251 6.16 -20.80 -19.74
N LEU A 252 5.47 -19.74 -19.32
CA LEU A 252 4.74 -19.71 -18.05
C LEU A 252 3.63 -20.76 -18.01
N TRP A 253 2.88 -20.92 -19.09
CA TRP A 253 1.87 -21.97 -19.21
C TRP A 253 2.48 -23.36 -19.06
N ARG A 254 3.57 -23.64 -19.77
CA ARG A 254 4.19 -24.98 -19.76
C ARG A 254 4.83 -25.32 -18.41
N GLU A 255 5.50 -24.37 -17.78
CA GLU A 255 6.31 -24.61 -16.58
C GLU A 255 5.52 -24.45 -15.28
N TYR A 256 4.70 -23.40 -15.17
CA TYR A 256 4.02 -23.05 -13.92
C TYR A 256 2.56 -23.49 -13.88
N CYS A 257 1.84 -23.49 -15.01
CA CYS A 257 0.43 -23.92 -15.03
C CYS A 257 0.20 -25.33 -14.47
N PRO A 258 0.96 -26.39 -14.85
CA PRO A 258 0.70 -27.72 -14.31
C PRO A 258 0.96 -27.80 -12.80
N ARG A 259 1.99 -27.08 -12.31
CA ARG A 259 2.29 -27.01 -10.87
C ARG A 259 1.21 -26.26 -10.10
N VAL A 260 0.78 -25.10 -10.61
CA VAL A 260 -0.29 -24.31 -9.98
C VAL A 260 -1.61 -25.08 -10.02
N LEU A 261 -1.93 -25.78 -11.11
CA LEU A 261 -3.11 -26.65 -11.19
C LEU A 261 -2.99 -27.82 -10.21
N ALA A 262 -1.81 -28.41 -10.05
CA ALA A 262 -1.58 -29.45 -9.05
C ALA A 262 -1.76 -28.91 -7.62
N GLU A 263 -1.17 -27.77 -7.27
CA GLU A 263 -1.33 -27.10 -5.98
C GLU A 263 -2.78 -26.64 -5.74
N LEU A 264 -3.51 -26.21 -6.77
CA LEU A 264 -4.94 -25.89 -6.68
C LEU A 264 -5.82 -27.13 -6.58
N SER A 265 -5.39 -28.26 -7.14
CA SER A 265 -6.06 -29.55 -7.02
C SER A 265 -5.82 -30.20 -5.66
N GLU A 266 -4.64 -29.95 -5.07
CA GLU A 266 -4.38 -30.16 -3.66
C GLU A 266 -5.12 -29.07 -2.88
N VAL A 267 -6.42 -29.25 -2.72
CA VAL A 267 -7.15 -28.60 -1.64
C VAL A 267 -6.50 -29.11 -0.36
N GLN A 268 -5.47 -28.42 0.13
CA GLN A 268 -5.13 -28.48 1.54
C GLN A 268 -6.37 -27.96 2.25
N GLU A 269 -7.27 -28.89 2.55
CA GLU A 269 -8.35 -28.66 3.47
C GLU A 269 -7.65 -28.34 4.78
N PHE A 270 -7.43 -27.05 5.03
CA PHE A 270 -7.29 -26.54 6.37
C PHE A 270 -8.65 -26.81 7.05
N TYR A 271 -8.87 -28.07 7.39
CA TYR A 271 -10.10 -28.58 7.96
C TYR A 271 -10.03 -28.28 9.44
N ASP A 272 -10.39 -27.06 9.76
CA ASP A 272 -10.71 -26.67 11.11
C ASP A 272 -12.23 -26.88 11.27
N PRO A 273 -12.67 -27.98 11.92
CA PRO A 273 -14.09 -28.33 12.00
C PRO A 273 -14.90 -27.20 12.63
N ASP A 274 -14.32 -26.49 13.59
CA ASP A 274 -14.99 -25.38 14.25
C ASP A 274 -15.19 -24.18 13.29
N LYS A 275 -14.22 -23.91 12.41
CA LYS A 275 -14.38 -22.87 11.36
C LYS A 275 -15.40 -23.30 10.32
N VAL A 276 -15.34 -24.54 9.85
CA VAL A 276 -16.27 -25.05 8.83
C VAL A 276 -17.71 -25.00 9.34
N GLU A 277 -17.93 -25.40 10.59
CA GLU A 277 -19.23 -25.32 11.25
C GLU A 277 -19.73 -23.87 11.36
N LEU A 278 -18.86 -22.94 11.78
CA LEU A 278 -19.19 -21.51 11.82
C LEU A 278 -19.60 -20.99 10.44
N ILE A 279 -18.82 -21.27 9.40
CA ILE A 279 -19.10 -20.81 8.03
C ILE A 279 -20.39 -21.45 7.50
N SER A 280 -20.64 -22.73 7.79
CA SER A 280 -21.86 -23.43 7.42
C SER A 280 -23.09 -22.82 8.10
N TRP A 281 -22.99 -22.50 9.39
CA TRP A 281 -24.04 -21.79 10.12
C TRP A 281 -24.31 -20.41 9.55
N ILE A 282 -23.27 -19.63 9.22
CA ILE A 282 -23.43 -18.31 8.60
C ILE A 282 -24.21 -18.42 7.28
N LYS A 283 -23.87 -19.41 6.43
CA LYS A 283 -24.56 -19.60 5.14
C LYS A 283 -26.03 -20.03 5.29
N SER A 284 -26.33 -20.84 6.30
CA SER A 284 -27.63 -21.50 6.42
C SER A 284 -28.62 -20.75 7.32
N GLN A 285 -28.13 -20.07 8.36
CA GLN A 285 -28.98 -19.53 9.42
C GLN A 285 -28.79 -18.03 9.67
N ALA A 286 -27.66 -17.43 9.28
CA ALA A 286 -27.45 -16.00 9.54
C ALA A 286 -28.31 -15.14 8.60
N PRO A 287 -28.89 -14.02 9.09
CA PRO A 287 -29.63 -13.09 8.24
C PRO A 287 -28.74 -12.52 7.14
N ALA A 288 -29.24 -12.42 5.91
CA ALA A 288 -28.48 -11.86 4.78
C ALA A 288 -28.05 -10.38 5.01
N ALA A 289 -28.82 -9.63 5.79
CA ALA A 289 -28.50 -8.25 6.17
C ALA A 289 -27.54 -8.14 7.38
N ALA A 290 -27.12 -9.27 7.99
CA ALA A 290 -26.22 -9.24 9.11
C ALA A 290 -24.82 -8.75 8.70
N VAL A 291 -24.21 -7.95 9.58
CA VAL A 291 -22.82 -7.50 9.45
C VAL A 291 -22.01 -8.11 10.58
N PHE A 292 -20.95 -8.83 10.22
CA PHE A 292 -20.09 -9.51 11.19
C PHE A 292 -18.90 -8.64 11.59
N ALA A 293 -18.62 -8.56 12.89
CA ALA A 293 -17.45 -7.91 13.46
C ALA A 293 -16.58 -8.96 14.19
N GLY A 294 -15.25 -8.81 14.13
CA GLY A 294 -14.30 -9.78 14.65
C GLY A 294 -12.86 -9.44 14.29
N SER A 295 -11.93 -10.36 14.56
CA SER A 295 -10.54 -10.20 14.12
C SER A 295 -10.46 -10.21 12.58
N PRO A 296 -9.60 -9.40 11.94
CA PRO A 296 -9.49 -9.35 10.50
C PRO A 296 -9.16 -10.69 9.87
N GLN A 297 -8.37 -11.52 10.55
CA GLN A 297 -8.06 -12.87 10.08
C GLN A 297 -9.32 -13.72 9.95
N LEU A 298 -10.18 -13.72 10.98
CA LEU A 298 -11.44 -14.45 10.95
C LEU A 298 -12.42 -13.84 9.95
N LEU A 299 -12.53 -12.50 9.91
CA LEU A 299 -13.42 -11.81 9.00
C LEU A 299 -13.02 -11.98 7.53
N GLY A 300 -11.73 -12.14 7.24
CA GLY A 300 -11.25 -12.53 5.92
C GLY A 300 -11.84 -13.87 5.49
N THR A 301 -11.79 -14.88 6.37
CA THR A 301 -12.42 -16.19 6.13
C THR A 301 -13.94 -16.07 6.00
N VAL A 302 -14.62 -15.35 6.90
CA VAL A 302 -16.07 -15.14 6.82
C VAL A 302 -16.44 -14.51 5.48
N LYS A 303 -15.75 -13.44 5.06
CA LYS A 303 -16.04 -12.75 3.81
C LYS A 303 -15.81 -13.64 2.59
N LEU A 304 -14.68 -14.32 2.52
CA LEU A 304 -14.30 -15.14 1.36
C LEU A 304 -15.12 -16.44 1.27
N CYS A 305 -15.37 -17.10 2.40
CA CYS A 305 -16.00 -18.43 2.40
C CYS A 305 -17.53 -18.36 2.45
N SER A 306 -18.12 -17.34 3.08
CA SER A 306 -19.59 -17.20 3.22
C SER A 306 -20.21 -16.09 2.36
N GLY A 307 -19.42 -15.14 1.88
CA GLY A 307 -19.92 -13.95 1.17
C GLY A 307 -20.51 -12.86 2.09
N ALA A 308 -20.70 -13.16 3.38
CA ALA A 308 -21.34 -12.27 4.34
C ALA A 308 -20.65 -10.90 4.45
N THR A 309 -21.43 -9.88 4.81
CA THR A 309 -20.91 -8.54 5.04
C THR A 309 -20.10 -8.52 6.34
N VAL A 310 -18.90 -7.97 6.28
CA VAL A 310 -18.00 -7.85 7.44
C VAL A 310 -17.64 -6.40 7.66
N THR A 311 -17.47 -6.00 8.92
CA THR A 311 -16.92 -4.70 9.30
C THR A 311 -15.51 -4.88 9.83
N SER A 312 -14.54 -4.16 9.28
CA SER A 312 -13.17 -4.20 9.79
C SER A 312 -13.02 -3.27 10.99
N LEU A 313 -12.36 -3.77 12.03
CA LEU A 313 -11.85 -2.91 13.10
C LEU A 313 -10.56 -2.24 12.61
N PRO A 314 -10.38 -0.92 12.74
CA PRO A 314 -9.16 -0.22 12.34
C PRO A 314 -7.99 -0.55 13.29
N LEU A 315 -7.49 -1.78 13.24
CA LEU A 315 -6.53 -2.31 14.22
C LEU A 315 -5.19 -1.57 14.26
N TYR A 316 -4.71 -1.06 13.12
CA TYR A 316 -3.38 -0.45 13.04
C TYR A 316 -3.42 1.09 13.02
N THR A 317 -4.59 1.66 12.73
CA THR A 317 -4.74 3.10 12.54
C THR A 317 -5.38 3.80 13.74
N ASP A 318 -5.98 3.04 14.66
CA ASP A 318 -6.59 3.58 15.88
C ASP A 318 -5.72 3.25 17.10
N ILE A 319 -4.98 4.25 17.56
CA ILE A 319 -4.08 4.15 18.72
C ILE A 319 -4.86 3.85 20.00
N LYS A 320 -6.11 4.33 20.14
CA LYS A 320 -6.92 4.06 21.34
C LYS A 320 -7.30 2.59 21.40
N LEU A 321 -7.62 1.97 20.26
CA LEU A 321 -7.86 0.53 20.18
C LEU A 321 -6.59 -0.28 20.45
N LEU A 322 -5.44 0.17 19.95
CA LEU A 322 -4.16 -0.46 20.23
C LEU A 322 -3.80 -0.37 21.72
N ARG A 323 -3.96 0.79 22.36
CA ARG A 323 -3.69 0.97 23.82
C ARG A 323 -4.57 0.06 24.69
N ARG A 324 -5.82 -0.19 24.30
CA ARG A 324 -6.67 -1.18 25.01
C ARG A 324 -6.10 -2.61 24.96
N THR A 325 -5.18 -2.89 24.04
CA THR A 325 -4.47 -4.18 23.98
C THR A 325 -3.33 -4.23 25.00
N GLU A 326 -2.72 -3.09 25.33
CA GLU A 326 -1.69 -2.96 26.39
C GLU A 326 -2.29 -3.19 27.79
N ASP A 327 -3.54 -2.77 28.02
CA ASP A 327 -4.27 -2.97 29.28
C ASP A 327 -4.53 -4.45 29.63
N VAL A 328 -4.01 -5.38 28.84
CA VAL A 328 -4.17 -6.84 28.96
C VAL A 328 -2.78 -7.48 29.00
N VAL A 329 -2.31 -7.83 30.20
CA VAL A 329 -1.04 -8.54 30.41
C VAL A 329 -1.33 -10.03 30.63
N TYR A 330 -0.69 -10.89 29.84
CA TYR A 330 -0.68 -12.33 30.07
C TYR A 330 0.53 -12.67 30.94
N ASP A 331 0.32 -13.09 32.18
CA ASP A 331 1.37 -13.60 33.06
C ASP A 331 0.99 -14.97 33.60
N LYS A 332 1.89 -15.96 33.47
CA LYS A 332 1.75 -17.34 33.98
C LYS A 332 0.40 -18.02 33.71
N GLY A 333 -0.20 -17.76 32.55
CA GLY A 333 -1.50 -18.37 32.17
C GLY A 333 -2.72 -17.64 32.72
N GLU A 334 -2.54 -16.55 33.46
CA GLU A 334 -3.60 -15.65 33.92
C GLU A 334 -3.61 -14.35 33.11
N VAL A 335 -4.82 -13.84 32.86
CA VAL A 335 -5.04 -12.60 32.12
C VAL A 335 -5.31 -11.49 33.12
N TYR A 336 -4.35 -10.58 33.28
CA TYR A 336 -4.50 -9.39 34.10
C TYR A 336 -5.01 -8.25 33.21
N SER A 337 -6.24 -7.79 33.47
CA SER A 337 -6.79 -6.62 32.79
C SER A 337 -6.85 -5.45 33.74
N PHE A 338 -6.16 -4.35 33.40
CA PHE A 338 -6.17 -3.11 34.17
C PHE A 338 -7.22 -2.10 33.66
N SER A 339 -7.99 -2.49 32.64
CA SER A 339 -9.07 -1.68 32.10
C SER A 339 -10.23 -1.57 33.10
N LYS A 340 -10.79 -0.36 33.23
CA LYS A 340 -12.02 -0.08 34.01
C LYS A 340 -13.21 -0.94 33.57
N HIS A 341 -13.20 -1.41 32.32
CA HIS A 341 -14.20 -2.31 31.76
C HIS A 341 -13.54 -3.63 31.35
N GLY A 342 -14.06 -4.77 31.83
CA GLY A 342 -13.55 -6.07 31.42
C GLY A 342 -13.79 -6.34 29.94
N ARG A 343 -12.99 -7.26 29.37
CA ARG A 343 -13.09 -7.62 27.95
C ARG A 343 -14.46 -8.18 27.65
N PHE A 344 -15.11 -7.69 26.59
CA PHE A 344 -16.40 -8.18 26.10
C PHE A 344 -16.50 -9.72 26.13
N CYS A 345 -15.52 -10.42 25.53
CA CYS A 345 -15.54 -11.89 25.47
C CYS A 345 -15.45 -12.56 26.86
N GLN A 346 -14.75 -11.95 27.81
CA GLN A 346 -14.57 -12.48 29.16
C GLN A 346 -15.80 -12.20 30.03
N GLU A 347 -16.30 -10.97 29.98
CA GLU A 347 -17.51 -10.53 30.67
C GLU A 347 -18.75 -11.33 30.25
N ILE A 348 -18.90 -11.58 28.95
CA ILE A 348 -20.01 -12.38 28.42
C ILE A 348 -19.82 -13.87 28.70
N LYS A 349 -18.59 -14.41 28.62
CA LYS A 349 -18.36 -15.83 28.91
C LYS A 349 -18.64 -16.16 30.37
N MET A 350 -18.34 -15.23 31.28
CA MET A 350 -18.51 -15.43 32.71
C MET A 350 -19.87 -14.99 33.25
N ASN A 351 -20.77 -14.46 32.40
CA ASN A 351 -22.08 -13.92 32.80
C ASN A 351 -22.03 -12.83 33.91
N TYR A 352 -20.88 -12.17 34.10
CA TYR A 352 -20.67 -11.27 35.24
C TYR A 352 -21.20 -9.83 35.02
N SER A 353 -21.69 -9.48 33.83
CA SER A 353 -21.93 -8.08 33.46
C SER A 353 -23.33 -7.79 32.88
N PRO A 354 -23.84 -6.54 33.02
CA PRO A 354 -25.01 -6.05 32.28
C PRO A 354 -24.89 -6.18 30.75
N TYR A 355 -23.70 -6.45 30.20
CA TYR A 355 -23.50 -6.71 28.77
C TYR A 355 -24.37 -7.87 28.23
N THR A 356 -24.72 -8.86 29.05
CA THR A 356 -25.63 -9.95 28.64
C THR A 356 -27.01 -9.46 28.21
N ASN A 357 -27.46 -8.28 28.68
CA ASN A 357 -28.72 -7.66 28.24
C ASN A 357 -28.66 -7.14 26.80
N TYR A 358 -27.48 -6.78 26.32
CA TYR A 358 -27.27 -6.17 25.01
C TYR A 358 -26.92 -7.19 23.93
N PHE A 359 -26.55 -8.41 24.30
CA PHE A 359 -26.03 -9.41 23.37
C PHE A 359 -26.67 -10.77 23.61
N THR A 360 -27.23 -11.34 22.55
CA THR A 360 -27.76 -12.70 22.56
C THR A 360 -26.82 -13.63 21.81
N ARG A 361 -26.38 -14.73 22.44
CA ARG A 361 -25.57 -15.75 21.76
C ARG A 361 -26.42 -16.48 20.72
N VAL A 362 -26.01 -16.44 19.46
CA VAL A 362 -26.74 -17.03 18.32
C VAL A 362 -26.03 -18.24 17.72
N PHE A 363 -24.73 -18.40 17.97
CA PHE A 363 -23.95 -19.57 17.59
C PHE A 363 -22.82 -19.78 18.59
N TRP A 364 -22.47 -21.03 18.85
CA TRP A 364 -21.28 -21.38 19.60
C TRP A 364 -20.76 -22.77 19.24
N ASN A 365 -19.46 -22.92 19.26
CA ASN A 365 -18.77 -24.20 19.28
C ASN A 365 -17.53 -24.10 20.17
N ARG A 366 -16.58 -25.02 20.02
CA ARG A 366 -15.38 -25.08 20.87
C ARG A 366 -14.50 -23.83 20.73
N SER A 367 -14.39 -23.28 19.52
CA SER A 367 -13.46 -22.18 19.22
C SER A 367 -14.15 -20.83 19.00
N TYR A 368 -15.41 -20.82 18.57
CA TYR A 368 -16.13 -19.62 18.14
C TYR A 368 -17.42 -19.42 18.91
N HIS A 369 -17.68 -18.16 19.27
CA HIS A 369 -18.93 -17.74 19.87
C HIS A 369 -19.41 -16.48 19.13
N VAL A 370 -20.62 -16.53 18.57
CA VAL A 370 -21.23 -15.40 17.86
C VAL A 370 -22.36 -14.83 18.68
N TYR A 371 -22.32 -13.51 18.85
CA TYR A 371 -23.31 -12.75 19.61
C TYR A 371 -23.99 -11.73 18.71
N LYS A 372 -25.32 -11.71 18.74
CA LYS A 372 -26.16 -10.72 18.07
C LYS A 372 -26.41 -9.55 19.00
N VAL A 373 -26.23 -8.32 18.51
CA VAL A 373 -26.60 -7.10 19.23
C VAL A 373 -28.13 -7.01 19.31
N ASN A 374 -28.66 -6.83 20.52
CA ASN A 374 -30.09 -6.68 20.76
C ASN A 374 -30.53 -5.26 20.37
N SER A 375 -31.56 -5.16 19.53
CA SER A 375 -32.06 -3.90 18.97
C SER A 375 -32.76 -2.97 19.97
N VAL A 376 -33.03 -3.44 21.19
CA VAL A 376 -33.88 -2.73 22.16
C VAL A 376 -33.17 -1.52 22.80
N ILE A 377 -31.83 -1.39 22.67
CA ILE A 377 -31.07 -0.31 23.33
C ILE A 377 -30.13 0.44 22.37
N SER A 378 -30.12 0.12 21.08
CA SER A 378 -29.19 0.71 20.09
C SER A 378 -29.51 2.16 19.68
N PHE A 379 -30.52 2.81 20.27
CA PHE A 379 -30.95 4.19 19.97
C PHE A 379 -30.73 5.19 21.11
N GLN A 380 -29.77 4.93 22.00
CA GLN A 380 -29.27 5.97 22.92
C GLN A 380 -27.83 6.31 22.54
N TYR A 381 -27.69 7.15 21.51
CA TYR A 381 -26.51 8.00 21.32
C TYR A 381 -26.97 9.44 21.18
#